data_AF-A0A1Q9Q6F6-F1
#
_entry.id   AF-A0A1Q9Q6F6-F1
#
_cell.length_a   1.000
_cell.length_b   1.000
_cell.length_c   1.000
_cell.angle_alpha   90.00
_cell.angle_beta   90.00
_cell.angle_gamma   90.00
#
_symmetry.space_group_name_H-M   'P 1'
#
loop_
_entity.id
_entity.type
_entity.pdbx_description
1 polymer ?
#
loop_
_entity_poly.entity_id
_entity_poly.type
_entity_poly.pdbx_seq_one_letter_code
_entity_poly.pdbx_strand_id
1 'polypeptide(L)'
;MTLKPFQKGEKINIQSNVVEVREDIPVGHKMALTTIEKNADVIKYGYPIGKAKALIQPGGWVHTPNVMTKLGGTLEYSFKPTENKVNQNENKERTFRGYMRANGDAAIRNEIWIINKCH
;
A
#
# COMPACT_ATOMS: atom_id res chain seq x y z
N MET A 1 -3.41 -1.40 9.16
CA MET A 1 -4.74 -1.18 8.55
C MET A 1 -5.68 -2.17 9.18
N THR A 2 -6.90 -1.78 9.51
CA THR A 2 -7.88 -2.67 10.13
C THR A 2 -8.55 -3.55 9.07
N LEU A 3 -8.65 -4.86 9.32
CA LEU A 3 -9.32 -5.84 8.44
C LEU A 3 -10.74 -6.21 8.93
N LYS A 4 -11.07 -5.78 10.15
CA LYS A 4 -12.37 -5.84 10.80
C LYS A 4 -12.57 -4.55 11.61
N PRO A 5 -13.79 -4.19 12.02
CA PRO A 5 -13.97 -3.14 13.02
C PRO A 5 -13.31 -3.54 14.35
N PHE A 6 -12.79 -2.54 15.07
CA PHE A 6 -12.24 -2.70 16.42
C PHE A 6 -13.00 -1.81 17.38
N GLN A 7 -13.25 -2.32 18.59
CA GLN A 7 -13.89 -1.57 19.65
C GLN A 7 -12.87 -0.99 20.62
N LYS A 8 -13.20 0.14 21.23
CA LYS A 8 -12.41 0.71 22.33
C LYS A 8 -12.15 -0.32 23.43
N GLY A 9 -10.91 -0.41 23.88
CA GLY A 9 -10.43 -1.34 24.91
C GLY A 9 -10.00 -2.71 24.38
N GLU A 10 -10.23 -3.02 23.09
CA GLU A 10 -9.75 -4.26 22.49
C GLU A 10 -8.21 -4.27 22.46
N LYS A 11 -7.60 -5.39 22.85
CA LYS A 11 -6.13 -5.57 22.83
C LYS A 11 -5.73 -6.37 21.60
N ILE A 12 -4.83 -5.81 20.81
CA ILE A 12 -4.37 -6.40 19.55
C ILE A 12 -2.91 -6.79 19.71
N ASN A 13 -2.60 -8.06 19.47
CA ASN A 13 -1.23 -8.55 19.41
C ASN A 13 -0.63 -8.24 18.03
N ILE A 14 0.42 -7.44 18.00
CA ILE A 14 1.13 -7.05 16.79
C ILE A 14 2.61 -7.35 16.98
N GLN A 15 3.08 -8.39 16.27
CA GLN A 15 4.42 -8.97 16.45
C GLN A 15 4.67 -9.34 17.92
N SER A 16 5.56 -8.64 18.60
CA SER A 16 5.93 -8.83 20.00
C SER A 16 5.29 -7.81 20.95
N ASN A 17 4.41 -6.94 20.46
CA ASN A 17 3.76 -5.88 21.26
C ASN A 17 2.25 -6.10 21.36
N VAL A 18 1.66 -5.64 22.47
CA VAL A 18 0.21 -5.56 22.66
C VAL A 18 -0.19 -4.08 22.60
N VAL A 19 -1.12 -3.74 21.71
CA VAL A 19 -1.66 -2.39 21.57
C VAL A 19 -3.13 -2.40 21.92
N GLU A 20 -3.55 -1.54 22.85
CA GLU A 20 -4.94 -1.36 23.24
C GLU A 20 -5.60 -0.27 22.39
N VAL A 21 -6.75 -0.58 21.79
CA VAL A 21 -7.54 0.32 20.96
C VAL A 21 -8.16 1.43 21.80
N ARG A 22 -7.95 2.70 21.44
CA ARG A 22 -8.36 3.84 22.29
C ARG A 22 -9.76 4.37 21.99
N GLU A 23 -10.29 4.07 20.82
CA GLU A 23 -11.58 4.51 20.28
C GLU A 23 -12.06 3.50 19.24
N ASP A 24 -13.34 3.49 18.90
CA ASP A 24 -13.85 2.57 17.88
C ASP A 24 -13.25 2.89 16.51
N ILE A 25 -12.70 1.87 15.84
CA ILE A 25 -12.03 2.02 14.54
C ILE A 25 -12.77 1.19 13.49
N PRO A 26 -13.37 1.81 12.47
CA PRO A 26 -14.01 1.09 11.38
C PRO A 26 -13.01 0.25 10.58
N VAL A 27 -13.53 -0.74 9.83
CA VAL A 27 -12.72 -1.52 8.88
C VAL A 27 -12.07 -0.62 7.81
N GLY A 28 -10.90 -1.01 7.32
CA GLY A 28 -10.17 -0.28 6.27
C GLY A 28 -9.44 0.98 6.74
N HIS A 29 -9.48 1.29 8.04
CA HIS A 29 -8.86 2.48 8.60
C HIS A 29 -7.48 2.18 9.22
N LYS A 30 -6.73 3.25 9.56
CA LYS A 30 -5.39 3.14 10.14
C LYS A 30 -5.47 3.31 11.66
N MET A 31 -4.69 2.52 12.37
CA MET A 31 -4.48 2.65 13.82
C MET A 31 -2.99 2.90 14.05
N ALA A 32 -2.65 3.77 14.99
CA ALA A 32 -1.26 4.02 15.37
C ALA A 32 -0.69 2.81 16.12
N LEU A 33 0.51 2.38 15.74
CA LEU A 33 1.23 1.27 16.40
C LEU A 33 2.15 1.75 17.51
N THR A 34 2.63 2.99 17.37
CA THR A 34 3.52 3.70 18.29
C THR A 34 3.01 5.11 18.49
N THR A 35 3.57 5.83 19.45
CA THR A 35 3.30 7.26 19.63
C THR A 35 3.76 8.02 18.40
N ILE A 36 2.92 8.94 17.91
CA ILE A 36 3.24 9.88 16.84
C ILE A 36 3.05 11.29 17.41
N GLU A 37 4.17 11.99 17.62
CA GLU A 37 4.17 13.35 18.13
C GLU A 37 3.50 14.33 17.15
N LYS A 38 3.00 15.45 17.68
CA LYS A 38 2.49 16.54 16.83
C LYS A 38 3.58 16.98 15.83
N ASN A 39 3.19 17.20 14.58
CA ASN A 39 4.06 17.55 13.44
C ASN A 39 5.04 16.45 12.99
N ALA A 40 5.07 15.29 13.65
CA ALA A 40 5.88 14.16 13.21
C ALA A 40 5.27 13.50 11.95
N ASP A 41 6.12 12.83 11.18
CA ASP A 41 5.69 12.12 9.98
C ASP A 41 4.90 10.85 10.35
N VAL A 42 3.75 10.68 9.69
CA VAL A 42 2.97 9.44 9.72
C VAL A 42 3.53 8.52 8.64
N ILE A 43 4.17 7.42 9.05
CA ILE A 43 4.82 6.48 8.14
C ILE A 43 3.88 5.33 7.79
N LYS A 44 3.74 5.03 6.50
CA LYS A 44 3.05 3.85 5.99
C LYS A 44 3.84 3.27 4.82
N TYR A 45 4.04 1.95 4.81
CA TYR A 45 4.82 1.24 3.77
C TYR A 45 6.26 1.75 3.61
N GLY A 46 6.87 2.25 4.68
CA GLY A 46 8.22 2.82 4.64
C GLY A 46 8.30 4.27 4.16
N TYR A 47 7.19 4.92 3.84
CA TYR A 47 7.17 6.30 3.34
C TYR A 47 6.27 7.22 4.18
N PRO A 48 6.61 8.51 4.31
CA PRO A 48 5.76 9.49 4.99
C PRO A 48 4.54 9.82 4.14
N ILE A 49 3.33 9.56 4.68
CA ILE A 49 2.06 9.84 3.99
C ILE A 49 1.41 11.17 4.41
N GLY A 50 1.94 11.80 5.46
CA GLY A 50 1.40 13.00 6.06
C GLY A 50 2.11 13.37 7.35
N LYS A 51 1.71 14.48 7.97
CA LYS A 51 2.13 14.88 9.32
C LYS A 51 0.97 14.81 10.30
N ALA A 52 1.24 14.40 11.53
CA ALA A 52 0.24 14.40 12.60
C ALA A 52 -0.11 15.84 13.02
N LYS A 53 -1.40 16.16 13.12
CA LYS A 53 -1.89 17.48 13.56
C LYS A 53 -1.87 17.64 15.08
N ALA A 54 -1.86 16.53 15.80
CA ALA A 54 -1.80 16.44 17.25
C ALA A 54 -1.05 15.16 17.65
N LEU A 55 -0.78 15.01 18.94
CA LEU A 55 -0.25 13.76 19.51
C LEU A 55 -1.23 12.61 19.23
N ILE A 56 -0.75 11.51 18.65
CA ILE A 56 -1.52 10.28 18.43
C ILE A 56 -0.85 9.17 19.25
N GLN A 57 -1.56 8.68 20.26
CA GLN A 57 -1.10 7.58 21.11
C GLN A 57 -1.25 6.22 20.39
N PRO A 58 -0.46 5.19 20.77
CA PRO A 58 -0.67 3.83 20.29
C PRO A 58 -2.13 3.40 20.46
N GLY A 59 -2.70 2.75 19.45
CA GLY A 59 -4.10 2.34 19.43
C GLY A 59 -5.09 3.44 19.06
N GLY A 60 -4.63 4.68 18.84
CA GLY A 60 -5.46 5.78 18.36
C GLY A 60 -5.80 5.66 16.87
N TRP A 61 -6.97 6.16 16.48
CA TRP A 61 -7.43 6.14 15.09
C TRP A 61 -6.69 7.20 14.26
N VAL A 62 -6.06 6.80 13.15
CA VAL A 62 -5.31 7.68 12.24
C VAL A 62 -6.12 7.97 10.98
N HIS A 63 -6.60 9.20 10.85
CA HIS A 63 -7.55 9.64 9.82
C HIS A 63 -7.42 11.13 9.48
N THR A 64 -8.18 11.63 8.49
CA THR A 64 -8.06 13.01 7.97
C THR A 64 -8.15 14.11 9.03
N PRO A 65 -8.99 14.00 10.08
CA PRO A 65 -9.00 14.99 11.16
C PRO A 65 -7.67 15.18 11.89
N ASN A 66 -6.89 14.12 12.11
CA ASN A 66 -5.64 14.18 12.87
C ASN A 66 -4.36 14.01 12.03
N VAL A 67 -4.50 13.87 10.71
CA VAL A 67 -3.37 13.85 9.77
C VAL A 67 -3.55 14.90 8.69
N MET A 68 -2.51 15.69 8.46
CA MET A 68 -2.38 16.55 7.29
C MET A 68 -1.63 15.78 6.21
N THR A 69 -2.27 15.52 5.08
CA THR A 69 -1.65 14.80 3.96
C THR A 69 -0.62 15.70 3.27
N LYS A 70 0.48 15.12 2.77
CA LYS A 70 1.47 15.84 1.95
C LYS A 70 1.06 15.97 0.47
N LEU A 71 -0.22 15.80 0.14
CA LEU A 71 -0.73 15.74 -1.24
C LEU A 71 -0.78 17.10 -1.97
N GLY A 72 -0.43 18.21 -1.31
CA GLY A 72 -0.56 19.57 -1.86
C GLY A 72 0.72 20.21 -2.42
N GLY A 73 1.87 19.54 -2.33
CA GLY A 73 3.13 20.03 -2.89
C GLY A 73 3.81 18.88 -3.61
N THR A 74 4.45 19.19 -4.75
CA THR A 74 5.29 18.27 -5.52
C THR A 74 6.05 17.36 -4.57
N LEU A 75 5.59 16.12 -4.41
CA LEU A 75 6.24 15.17 -3.53
C LEU A 75 7.61 14.94 -4.16
N GLU A 76 8.68 15.43 -3.54
CA GLU A 76 10.02 14.91 -3.81
C GLU A 76 10.04 13.47 -3.29
N TYR A 77 9.43 12.59 -4.08
CA TYR A 77 9.45 11.17 -3.89
C TYR A 77 10.84 10.68 -4.29
N SER A 78 11.78 10.70 -3.35
CA SER A 78 13.07 10.05 -3.53
C SER A 78 12.90 8.56 -3.26
N PHE A 79 12.60 7.79 -4.31
CA PHE A 79 12.69 6.33 -4.26
C PHE A 79 14.17 5.95 -4.14
N LYS A 80 14.59 5.55 -2.94
CA LYS A 80 15.91 4.93 -2.71
C LYS A 80 15.68 3.44 -2.49
N PRO A 81 15.59 2.63 -3.57
CA PRO A 81 15.49 1.19 -3.42
C PRO A 81 16.76 0.71 -2.75
N THR A 82 16.63 0.12 -1.56
CA THR A 82 17.66 -0.79 -1.08
C THR A 82 17.68 -1.95 -2.05
N GLU A 83 18.84 -2.22 -2.65
CA GLU A 83 19.08 -3.43 -3.44
C GLU A 83 18.93 -4.65 -2.52
N ASN A 84 17.70 -5.05 -2.24
CA ASN A 84 17.43 -6.44 -1.94
C ASN A 84 17.74 -7.16 -3.24
N LYS A 85 18.97 -7.66 -3.34
CA LYS A 85 19.34 -8.67 -4.34
C LYS A 85 18.44 -9.86 -4.08
N VAL A 86 17.24 -9.82 -4.66
CA VAL A 86 16.41 -11.00 -4.83
C VAL A 86 17.33 -11.98 -5.54
N ASN A 87 17.69 -13.07 -4.86
CA ASN A 87 18.38 -14.17 -5.52
C ASN A 87 17.49 -14.55 -6.70
N GLN A 88 17.90 -14.17 -7.91
CA GLN A 88 17.27 -14.60 -9.17
C GLN A 88 17.64 -16.06 -9.46
N ASN A 89 17.65 -16.90 -8.43
CA ASN A 89 17.87 -18.30 -8.60
C ASN A 89 16.59 -18.90 -9.17
N GLU A 90 16.75 -19.36 -10.40
CA GLU A 90 15.80 -20.05 -11.27
C GLU A 90 14.88 -19.16 -12.11
N ASN A 91 15.51 -18.48 -13.08
CA ASN A 91 14.92 -18.35 -14.41
C ASN A 91 14.73 -19.76 -15.03
N LYS A 92 13.80 -20.55 -14.49
CA LYS A 92 13.21 -21.66 -15.25
C LYS A 92 12.44 -21.01 -16.37
N GLU A 93 12.88 -21.21 -17.60
CA GLU A 93 12.27 -20.69 -18.83
C GLU A 93 10.74 -20.87 -18.78
N ARG A 94 10.03 -19.79 -18.42
CA ARG A 94 8.58 -19.82 -18.28
C ARG A 94 7.98 -19.80 -19.66
N THR A 95 7.40 -20.91 -20.09
CA THR A 95 6.66 -21.01 -21.35
C THR A 95 5.16 -20.91 -21.09
N PHE A 96 4.41 -20.52 -22.11
CA PHE A 96 2.95 -20.54 -22.09
C PHE A 96 2.44 -20.99 -23.46
N ARG A 97 1.23 -21.55 -23.51
CA ARG A 97 0.60 -21.99 -24.76
C ARG A 97 -0.05 -20.79 -25.45
N GLY A 98 0.73 -20.09 -26.27
CA GLY A 98 0.27 -18.94 -27.07
C GLY A 98 0.00 -19.27 -28.53
N TYR A 99 -0.58 -18.31 -29.25
CA TYR A 99 -0.77 -18.36 -30.70
C TYR A 99 0.44 -17.70 -31.39
N MET A 100 1.23 -18.47 -32.14
CA MET A 100 2.39 -17.96 -32.88
C MET A 100 1.95 -17.21 -34.15
N ARG A 101 2.46 -16.01 -34.34
CA ARG A 101 2.25 -15.19 -35.55
C ARG A 101 3.41 -15.37 -36.52
N ALA A 102 3.17 -15.10 -37.80
CA ALA A 102 4.19 -15.20 -38.85
C ALA A 102 5.40 -14.26 -38.64
N ASN A 103 5.24 -13.19 -37.87
CA ASN A 103 6.31 -12.27 -37.49
C ASN A 103 7.13 -12.73 -36.27
N GLY A 104 6.82 -13.88 -35.68
CA GLY A 104 7.54 -14.46 -34.53
C GLY A 104 6.93 -14.14 -33.16
N ASP A 105 5.93 -13.27 -33.07
CA ASP A 105 5.29 -12.93 -31.79
C ASP A 105 4.31 -14.01 -31.30
N ALA A 106 4.21 -14.20 -29.99
CA ALA A 106 3.23 -15.07 -29.36
C ALA A 106 2.08 -14.26 -28.73
N ALA A 107 0.83 -14.54 -29.11
CA ALA A 107 -0.37 -13.91 -28.55
C ALA A 107 -1.07 -14.79 -27.50
N ILE A 108 -1.71 -14.16 -26.52
CA ILE A 108 -2.51 -14.85 -25.48
C ILE A 108 -3.97 -15.11 -25.89
N ARG A 109 -4.41 -14.56 -27.02
CA ARG A 109 -5.76 -14.69 -27.58
C ARG A 109 -5.69 -14.71 -29.11
N ASN A 110 -6.63 -15.39 -29.73
CA ASN A 110 -6.84 -15.39 -31.18
C ASN A 110 -8.13 -14.62 -31.50
N GLU A 111 -8.01 -13.34 -31.84
CA GLU A 111 -9.13 -12.42 -32.04
C GLU A 111 -9.28 -12.04 -33.52
N ILE A 112 -10.53 -11.94 -33.97
CA ILE A 112 -10.88 -11.45 -35.31
C ILE A 112 -11.47 -10.04 -35.14
N TRP A 113 -10.81 -9.05 -35.73
CA TRP A 113 -11.25 -7.66 -35.71
C TRP A 113 -11.83 -7.27 -37.08
N ILE A 114 -13.09 -6.85 -37.12
CA ILE A 114 -13.71 -6.27 -38.31
C ILE A 114 -13.67 -4.75 -38.14
N ILE A 115 -12.88 -4.07 -38.99
CA ILE A 115 -12.72 -2.62 -38.95
C ILE A 115 -13.23 -2.03 -40.26
N ASN A 116 -14.26 -1.21 -40.19
CA ASN A 116 -14.76 -0.46 -41.35
C ASN A 116 -13.91 0.80 -41.52
N LYS A 117 -13.45 1.07 -42.75
CA LYS A 117 -12.86 2.36 -43.09
C LYS A 117 -13.96 3.41 -43.16
N CYS A 118 -13.77 4.53 -42.47
CA CYS A 118 -14.51 5.76 -42.77
C CYS A 118 -13.83 6.46 -43.96
N HIS A 119 -14.62 6.92 -44.92
CA HIS A 119 -14.22 7.91 -45.94
C HIS A 119 -14.31 9.32 -45.36
#